data_AF-A0A0H5CDE6-F1
#
_entry.id   AF-A0A0H5CDE6-F1
#
_cell.length_a   1.000
_cell.length_b   1.000
_cell.length_c   1.000
_cell.angle_alpha   90.00
_cell.angle_beta   90.00
_cell.angle_gamma   90.00
#
_symmetry.space_group_name_H-M   'P 1'
#
loop_
_entity.id
_entity.type
_entity.pdbx_description
1 polymer ?
#
loop_
_entity_poly.entity_id
_entity_poly.type
_entity_poly.pdbx_seq_one_letter_code
_entity_poly.pdbx_strand_id
1 'polypeptide(L)'
;MGSRLPIHLRPADSELTASYLTRLASMHGLPFSELWSQVSSRHRLYGNIASLDGELLVAVTGQTRDRLSRALVELRGRRTDWRALRHEPQPGCHRCNARHLGGTVIQLLGHHDYACTRHRVWIGPPDLPDHPQPRLEQLPEVVAAQHTHRRLLRRLGPAATYDAVLTGFLICARRWEAVADSHKPGPDDAWHHWTRRSDLLIPPGTEETTFSASRLFAAVYPETIAISALIGSLHWRRLAAGKPTDRHRFATEIGRRLGQPDYQPQQSNDPIAQWIEQTCWRPPSQPGIHFRMDRTFGGNSYRKPDKRGIASNLFRAQQFAGDRNRPTSLIYHRTLATVRLDIRDHRRETTAAKLNGHQPHNTNDDSTFWDTATEPIDWPPRPRQSTRSRPGPWPRDDATPQQSAN
;
A
#
# COMPACT_ATOMS: atom_id res chain seq x y z
N MET A 1 1.08 -42.53 13.92
CA MET A 1 0.71 -41.47 14.89
C MET A 1 2.00 -40.79 15.29
N GLY A 2 2.18 -39.51 14.92
CA GLY A 2 3.39 -38.77 15.26
C GLY A 2 3.42 -38.49 16.77
N SER A 3 4.57 -38.70 17.40
CA SER A 3 4.78 -38.35 18.80
C SER A 3 4.67 -36.84 18.98
N ARG A 4 3.97 -36.41 20.04
CA ARG A 4 3.87 -35.00 20.41
C ARG A 4 5.26 -34.44 20.69
N LEU A 5 5.56 -33.27 20.14
CA LEU A 5 6.84 -32.61 20.36
C LEU A 5 6.95 -32.06 21.79
N PRO A 6 8.12 -32.17 22.45
CA PRO A 6 8.28 -31.83 23.87
C PRO A 6 8.28 -30.32 24.17
N ILE A 7 8.60 -29.49 23.18
CA ILE A 7 8.71 -28.03 23.29
C ILE A 7 7.53 -27.42 22.54
N HIS A 8 6.69 -26.72 23.28
CA HIS A 8 5.53 -26.01 22.74
C HIS A 8 5.91 -24.60 22.31
N LEU A 9 5.86 -24.34 21.01
CA LEU A 9 5.97 -22.99 20.47
C LEU A 9 4.59 -22.38 20.27
N ARG A 10 4.48 -21.10 20.60
CA ARG A 10 3.29 -20.30 20.27
C ARG A 10 3.47 -19.71 18.86
N PRO A 11 2.51 -19.95 17.94
CA PRO A 11 2.52 -19.27 16.64
C PRO A 11 2.30 -17.76 16.84
N ALA A 12 2.88 -16.95 15.97
CA ALA A 12 2.63 -15.52 15.92
C ALA A 12 1.35 -15.22 15.10
N ASP A 13 0.76 -14.05 15.33
CA ASP A 13 -0.46 -13.65 14.63
C ASP A 13 -0.18 -13.45 13.14
N SER A 14 -0.99 -14.05 12.27
CA SER A 14 -0.78 -14.03 10.81
C SER A 14 0.56 -14.61 10.36
N GLU A 15 1.14 -15.54 11.14
CA GLU A 15 2.33 -16.29 10.75
C GLU A 15 2.00 -17.27 9.61
N LEU A 16 2.95 -17.46 8.68
CA LEU A 16 2.85 -18.53 7.70
C LEU A 16 3.10 -19.89 8.35
N THR A 17 2.40 -20.91 7.90
CA THR A 17 2.61 -22.28 8.39
C THR A 17 4.06 -22.72 8.19
N ALA A 18 4.65 -22.44 7.03
CA ALA A 18 6.06 -22.78 6.76
C ALA A 18 7.03 -22.08 7.72
N SER A 19 6.75 -20.84 8.14
CA SER A 19 7.52 -20.13 9.16
C SER A 19 7.42 -20.83 10.51
N TYR A 20 6.19 -21.11 10.95
CA TYR A 20 5.94 -21.75 12.24
C TYR A 20 6.59 -23.14 12.32
N LEU A 21 6.47 -23.95 11.26
CA LEU A 21 7.08 -25.27 11.19
C LEU A 21 8.61 -25.21 11.12
N THR A 22 9.18 -24.29 10.35
CA THR A 22 10.65 -24.07 10.35
C THR A 22 11.14 -23.77 11.76
N ARG A 23 10.49 -22.84 12.46
CA ARG A 23 10.86 -22.47 13.83
C ARG A 23 10.71 -23.63 14.81
N LEU A 24 9.64 -24.41 14.65
CA LEU A 24 9.41 -25.60 15.46
C LEU A 24 10.49 -26.66 15.22
N ALA A 25 10.79 -26.96 13.96
CA ALA A 25 11.83 -27.90 13.58
C ALA A 25 13.20 -27.48 14.13
N SER A 26 13.56 -26.19 14.00
CA SER A 26 14.80 -25.63 14.55
C SER A 26 14.92 -25.80 16.08
N MET A 27 13.83 -25.62 16.83
CA MET A 27 13.85 -25.81 18.28
C MET A 27 14.01 -27.28 18.70
N HIS A 28 13.67 -28.21 17.82
CA HIS A 28 13.77 -29.66 18.06
C HIS A 28 15.00 -30.31 17.41
N GLY A 29 15.84 -29.54 16.73
CA GLY A 29 16.97 -30.08 15.97
C GLY A 29 16.54 -30.99 14.80
N LEU A 30 15.31 -30.84 14.31
CA LEU A 30 14.73 -31.67 13.25
C LEU A 30 14.83 -30.97 11.89
N PRO A 31 14.99 -31.72 10.79
CA PRO A 31 14.80 -31.18 9.44
C PRO A 31 13.34 -30.74 9.21
N PHE A 32 13.15 -29.63 8.48
CA PHE A 32 11.81 -29.16 8.11
C PHE A 32 11.00 -30.24 7.37
N SER A 33 11.64 -31.00 6.47
CA SER A 33 11.00 -32.06 5.68
C SER A 33 10.45 -33.19 6.55
N GLU A 34 11.14 -33.53 7.63
CA GLU A 34 10.71 -34.54 8.58
C GLU A 34 9.43 -34.09 9.28
N LEU A 35 9.45 -32.88 9.87
CA LEU A 35 8.26 -32.33 10.52
C LEU A 35 7.09 -32.14 9.54
N TRP A 36 7.37 -31.64 8.33
CA TRP A 36 6.36 -31.48 7.28
C TRP A 36 5.68 -32.80 6.94
N SER A 37 6.44 -33.90 6.85
CA SER A 37 5.88 -35.23 6.57
C SER A 37 4.91 -35.73 7.66
N GLN A 38 5.11 -35.31 8.91
CA GLN A 38 4.26 -35.69 10.04
C GLN A 38 2.96 -34.89 10.12
N VAL A 39 2.95 -33.66 9.57
CA VAL A 39 1.81 -32.73 9.64
C VAL A 39 1.12 -32.53 8.30
N SER A 40 1.49 -33.30 7.27
CA SER A 40 0.88 -33.24 5.95
C SER A 40 0.13 -34.52 5.61
N SER A 41 -0.99 -34.38 4.91
CA SER A 41 -1.74 -35.47 4.33
C SER A 41 -1.73 -35.35 2.80
N ARG A 42 -1.62 -36.49 2.12
CA ARG A 42 -1.65 -36.55 0.65
C ARG A 42 -3.09 -36.69 0.19
N HIS A 43 -3.56 -35.76 -0.63
CA HIS A 43 -4.92 -35.79 -1.12
C HIS A 43 -4.98 -36.47 -2.50
N ARG A 44 -5.63 -37.63 -2.61
CA ARG A 44 -5.66 -38.43 -3.86
C ARG A 44 -6.31 -37.71 -5.06
N LEU A 45 -7.16 -36.71 -4.81
CA LEU A 45 -7.95 -36.02 -5.85
C LEU A 45 -7.19 -34.95 -6.64
N TYR A 46 -5.98 -34.53 -6.23
CA TYR A 46 -5.22 -33.44 -6.87
C TYR A 46 -3.77 -33.80 -7.21
N GLY A 47 -3.53 -35.06 -7.61
CA GLY A 47 -2.18 -35.62 -7.67
C GLY A 47 -1.57 -35.73 -6.27
N ASN A 48 -0.45 -36.43 -6.11
CA ASN A 48 0.17 -36.70 -4.79
C ASN A 48 0.76 -35.45 -4.08
N ILE A 49 0.12 -34.29 -4.14
CA ILE A 49 0.53 -33.07 -3.47
C ILE A 49 0.19 -33.21 -1.98
N ALA A 50 1.22 -33.13 -1.15
CA ALA A 50 1.08 -33.09 0.30
C ALA A 50 0.52 -31.72 0.73
N SER A 51 -0.63 -31.70 1.38
CA SER A 51 -1.23 -30.52 1.97
C SER A 51 -1.13 -30.57 3.49
N LEU A 52 -1.04 -29.40 4.12
CA LEU A 52 -1.06 -29.29 5.58
C LEU A 52 -2.36 -29.87 6.15
N ASP A 53 -2.23 -30.75 7.13
CA ASP A 53 -3.33 -31.32 7.89
C ASP A 53 -3.41 -30.67 9.28
N GLY A 54 -4.51 -29.97 9.53
CA GLY A 54 -4.71 -29.25 10.79
C GLY A 54 -4.80 -30.15 12.01
N GLU A 55 -5.35 -31.36 11.89
CA GLU A 55 -5.49 -32.29 13.01
C GLU A 55 -4.16 -32.95 13.35
N LEU A 56 -3.36 -33.31 12.33
CA LEU A 56 -2.01 -33.78 12.56
C LEU A 56 -1.14 -32.69 13.22
N LEU A 57 -1.29 -31.43 12.79
CA LEU A 57 -0.58 -30.32 13.43
C LEU A 57 -1.00 -30.13 14.89
N VAL A 58 -2.28 -30.26 15.22
CA VAL A 58 -2.78 -30.26 16.61
C VAL A 58 -2.12 -31.37 17.42
N ALA A 59 -2.11 -32.60 16.90
CA ALA A 59 -1.52 -33.76 17.57
C ALA A 59 -0.01 -33.59 17.82
N VAL A 60 0.73 -33.13 16.82
CA VAL A 60 2.19 -32.93 16.90
C VAL A 60 2.56 -31.78 17.84
N THR A 61 1.81 -30.67 17.81
CA THR A 61 2.16 -29.46 18.57
C THR A 61 1.55 -29.42 19.97
N GLY A 62 0.47 -30.16 20.22
CA GLY A 62 -0.36 -30.04 21.41
C GLY A 62 -1.15 -28.72 21.52
N GLN A 63 -1.20 -27.91 20.46
CA GLN A 63 -1.97 -26.67 20.42
C GLN A 63 -3.43 -26.94 20.02
N THR A 64 -4.36 -26.14 20.52
CA THR A 64 -5.76 -26.23 20.10
C THR A 64 -5.93 -25.79 18.64
N ARG A 65 -6.85 -26.43 17.90
CA ARG A 65 -7.22 -26.04 16.53
C ARG A 65 -7.56 -24.56 16.40
N ASP A 66 -8.32 -24.01 17.34
CA ASP A 66 -8.72 -22.59 17.34
C ASP A 66 -7.57 -21.59 17.51
N ARG A 67 -6.49 -22.01 18.18
CA ARG A 67 -5.30 -21.16 18.32
C ARG A 67 -4.49 -21.19 17.03
N LEU A 68 -4.31 -22.37 16.45
CA LEU A 68 -3.60 -22.54 15.19
C LEU A 68 -4.35 -21.85 14.04
N SER A 69 -5.67 -21.99 13.95
CA SER A 69 -6.48 -21.36 12.90
C SER A 69 -6.53 -19.84 13.01
N ARG A 70 -6.47 -19.25 14.21
CA ARG A 70 -6.37 -17.79 14.35
C ARG A 70 -5.01 -17.25 13.97
N ALA A 71 -3.95 -17.94 14.38
CA ALA A 71 -2.58 -17.48 14.19
C ALA A 71 -2.04 -17.76 12.78
N LEU A 72 -2.21 -18.99 12.28
CA LEU A 72 -1.65 -19.45 11.01
C LEU A 72 -2.58 -19.15 9.84
N VAL A 73 -2.06 -18.43 8.85
CA VAL A 73 -2.88 -17.85 7.76
C VAL A 73 -3.55 -18.94 6.92
N GLU A 74 -2.83 -20.03 6.63
CA GLU A 74 -3.30 -21.13 5.78
C GLU A 74 -4.36 -22.00 6.48
N LEU A 75 -4.43 -21.98 7.82
CA LEU A 75 -5.40 -22.74 8.63
C LEU A 75 -6.67 -21.96 8.98
N ARG A 76 -6.76 -20.67 8.63
CA ARG A 76 -7.98 -19.85 8.80
C ARG A 76 -9.18 -20.36 7.97
N GLY A 77 -8.94 -21.24 7.01
CA GLY A 77 -9.97 -21.90 6.21
C GLY A 77 -10.57 -21.01 5.10
N ARG A 78 -11.78 -21.36 4.64
CA ARG A 78 -12.45 -20.69 3.51
C ARG A 78 -12.83 -19.22 3.77
N ARG A 79 -12.70 -18.75 5.02
CA ARG A 79 -13.05 -17.38 5.44
C ARG A 79 -11.92 -16.38 5.25
N THR A 80 -10.72 -16.81 4.85
CA THR A 80 -9.61 -15.88 4.59
C THR A 80 -9.87 -15.08 3.33
N ASP A 81 -10.09 -13.78 3.49
CA ASP A 81 -9.98 -12.84 2.39
C ASP A 81 -8.51 -12.65 2.02
N TRP A 82 -8.05 -13.43 1.04
CA TRP A 82 -6.67 -13.36 0.54
C TRP A 82 -6.34 -12.02 -0.12
N ARG A 83 -7.35 -11.26 -0.59
CA ARG A 83 -7.14 -9.93 -1.16
C ARG A 83 -6.94 -8.87 -0.08
N ALA A 84 -7.38 -9.11 1.16
CA ALA A 84 -7.08 -8.19 2.26
C ALA A 84 -5.61 -8.30 2.75
N LEU A 85 -4.93 -9.39 2.38
CA LEU A 85 -3.55 -9.69 2.76
C LEU A 85 -2.57 -9.36 1.64
N ARG A 86 -1.38 -8.93 2.01
CA ARG A 86 -0.29 -8.70 1.06
C ARG A 86 0.04 -9.99 0.33
N HIS A 87 0.48 -9.86 -0.92
CA HIS A 87 0.91 -11.01 -1.71
C HIS A 87 2.29 -11.52 -1.28
N GLU A 88 3.13 -10.66 -0.71
CA GLU A 88 4.49 -11.02 -0.31
C GLU A 88 4.62 -11.18 1.21
N PRO A 89 5.08 -12.35 1.68
CA PRO A 89 5.38 -12.57 3.08
C PRO A 89 6.57 -11.73 3.55
N GLN A 90 6.52 -11.28 4.80
CA GLN A 90 7.60 -10.50 5.40
C GLN A 90 7.67 -10.67 6.92
N PRO A 91 8.79 -10.32 7.57
CA PRO A 91 8.82 -10.16 9.01
C PRO A 91 7.85 -9.04 9.45
N GLY A 92 7.06 -9.29 10.49
CA GLY A 92 6.37 -8.22 11.21
C GLY A 92 7.32 -7.50 12.18
N CYS A 93 6.77 -6.84 13.19
CA CYS A 93 7.58 -6.08 14.14
C CYS A 93 8.59 -6.97 14.88
N HIS A 94 9.89 -6.67 14.75
CA HIS A 94 10.95 -7.43 15.43
C HIS A 94 10.77 -7.49 16.95
N ARG A 95 10.25 -6.43 17.60
CA ARG A 95 9.96 -6.43 19.05
C ARG A 95 8.77 -7.29 19.42
N CYS A 96 7.73 -7.37 18.59
CA CYS A 96 6.66 -8.34 18.78
C CYS A 96 7.19 -9.77 18.60
N ASN A 97 8.08 -9.96 17.63
CA ASN A 97 8.58 -11.26 17.23
C ASN A 97 9.68 -11.79 18.16
N ALA A 98 10.34 -10.94 18.94
CA ALA A 98 11.37 -11.34 19.90
C ALA A 98 10.89 -12.35 20.96
N ARG A 99 9.59 -12.40 21.26
CA ARG A 99 9.02 -13.39 22.20
C ARG A 99 8.82 -14.79 21.58
N HIS A 100 9.01 -14.92 20.27
CA HIS A 100 8.75 -16.12 19.50
C HIS A 100 10.08 -16.82 19.18
N LEU A 101 10.35 -17.96 19.83
CA LEU A 101 11.62 -18.70 19.72
C LEU A 101 11.73 -19.49 18.41
N GLY A 102 12.94 -19.95 18.08
CA GLY A 102 13.19 -20.84 16.93
C GLY A 102 13.53 -20.14 15.61
N GLY A 103 13.71 -18.82 15.61
CA GLY A 103 14.13 -18.06 14.43
C GLY A 103 13.11 -16.99 13.99
N THR A 104 13.31 -16.47 12.79
CA THR A 104 12.52 -15.35 12.24
C THR A 104 11.07 -15.76 11.98
N VAL A 105 10.14 -14.94 12.47
CA VAL A 105 8.71 -15.08 12.19
C VAL A 105 8.37 -14.38 10.87
N ILE A 106 7.91 -15.14 9.88
CA ILE A 106 7.42 -14.62 8.60
C ILE A 106 5.89 -14.61 8.61
N GLN A 107 5.31 -13.46 8.29
CA GLN A 107 3.89 -13.19 8.40
C GLN A 107 3.30 -12.75 7.06
N LEU A 108 2.02 -13.04 6.85
CA LEU A 108 1.23 -12.45 5.77
C LEU A 108 0.36 -11.33 6.35
N LEU A 109 0.87 -10.10 6.30
CA LEU A 109 0.24 -8.95 6.91
C LEU A 109 -0.84 -8.34 6.01
N GLY A 110 -1.80 -7.65 6.62
CA GLY A 110 -2.80 -6.90 5.87
C GLY A 110 -2.17 -5.76 5.07
N HIS A 111 -2.79 -5.35 3.97
CA HIS A 111 -2.32 -4.18 3.21
C HIS A 111 -2.22 -2.92 4.06
N HIS A 112 -3.05 -2.81 5.11
CA HIS A 112 -3.13 -1.66 6.00
C HIS A 112 -2.12 -1.66 7.16
N ASP A 113 -1.38 -2.74 7.41
CA ASP A 113 -0.45 -2.84 8.54
C ASP A 113 0.95 -2.34 8.19
N TYR A 114 1.15 -1.03 8.26
CA TYR A 114 2.45 -0.40 7.95
C TYR A 114 3.30 -0.10 9.17
N ALA A 115 2.70 0.09 10.35
CA ALA A 115 3.43 0.37 11.59
C ALA A 115 2.93 -0.45 12.77
N CYS A 116 3.87 -0.85 13.63
CA CYS A 116 3.55 -1.38 14.94
C CYS A 116 3.25 -0.22 15.89
N THR A 117 1.98 -0.02 16.24
CA THR A 117 1.57 1.06 17.15
C THR A 117 2.03 0.83 18.58
N ARG A 118 2.18 -0.44 19.00
CA ARG A 118 2.66 -0.80 20.35
C ARG A 118 4.14 -0.50 20.55
N HIS A 119 4.97 -0.85 19.57
CA HIS A 119 6.43 -0.75 19.68
C HIS A 119 7.02 0.44 18.92
N ARG A 120 6.19 1.21 18.21
CA ARG A 120 6.58 2.36 17.39
C ARG A 120 7.68 2.00 16.40
N VAL A 121 7.41 0.98 15.58
CA VAL A 121 8.34 0.48 14.56
C VAL A 121 7.64 0.49 13.21
N TRP A 122 8.32 0.98 12.18
CA TRP A 122 7.84 0.86 10.82
C TRP A 122 8.04 -0.57 10.32
N ILE A 123 6.96 -1.18 9.88
CA ILE A 123 6.96 -2.51 9.26
C ILE A 123 7.01 -2.35 7.74
N GLY A 124 6.37 -1.30 7.23
CA GLY A 124 6.43 -0.85 5.84
C GLY A 124 5.89 -1.83 4.82
N PRO A 125 5.77 -1.42 3.54
CA PRO A 125 5.71 -2.40 2.47
C PRO A 125 7.05 -3.17 2.39
N PRO A 126 7.03 -4.42 1.92
CA PRO A 126 8.24 -5.23 1.77
C PRO A 126 9.12 -4.63 0.68
N ASP A 127 10.39 -4.40 1.00
CA ASP A 127 11.38 -3.85 0.07
C ASP A 127 12.65 -4.70 0.09
N LEU A 128 13.33 -4.75 1.24
CA LEU A 128 14.56 -5.52 1.43
C LEU A 128 14.42 -6.49 2.61
N PRO A 129 14.71 -7.79 2.44
CA PRO A 129 14.39 -8.81 3.44
C PRO A 129 15.14 -8.66 4.78
N ASP A 130 16.35 -8.12 4.75
CA ASP A 130 17.25 -8.04 5.92
C ASP A 130 17.48 -6.62 6.42
N HIS A 131 16.75 -5.64 5.89
CA HIS A 131 16.94 -4.26 6.28
C HIS A 131 16.34 -4.00 7.66
N PRO A 132 17.08 -3.41 8.62
CA PRO A 132 16.54 -3.12 9.95
C PRO A 132 15.32 -2.22 9.85
N GLN A 133 14.28 -2.58 10.61
CA GLN A 133 13.05 -1.81 10.71
C GLN A 133 13.31 -0.51 11.47
N PRO A 134 13.04 0.68 10.88
CA PRO A 134 13.32 1.93 11.55
C PRO A 134 12.34 2.14 12.71
N ARG A 135 12.88 2.69 13.79
CA ARG A 135 12.08 3.06 14.95
C ARG A 135 11.42 4.43 14.73
N LEU A 136 10.27 4.63 15.36
CA LEU A 136 9.37 5.77 15.14
C LEU A 136 9.21 6.63 16.41
N GLU A 137 10.13 6.59 17.37
CA GLU A 137 10.01 7.39 18.61
C GLU A 137 9.98 8.89 18.33
N GLN A 138 10.75 9.34 17.34
CA GLN A 138 10.80 10.75 16.92
C GLN A 138 9.71 11.12 15.90
N LEU A 139 8.87 10.16 15.53
CA LEU A 139 7.87 10.25 14.46
C LEU A 139 6.47 9.81 14.94
N PRO A 140 5.94 10.40 16.03
CA PRO A 140 4.63 10.01 16.57
C PRO A 140 3.49 10.16 15.57
N GLU A 141 3.60 11.10 14.62
CA GLU A 141 2.64 11.33 13.54
C GLU A 141 2.46 10.10 12.64
N VAL A 142 3.51 9.31 12.41
CA VAL A 142 3.45 8.06 11.61
C VAL A 142 2.61 7.01 12.35
N VAL A 143 2.72 6.96 13.67
CA VAL A 143 1.92 6.05 14.52
C VAL A 143 0.46 6.51 14.57
N ALA A 144 0.22 7.82 14.71
CA ALA A 144 -1.12 8.39 14.64
C ALA A 144 -1.80 8.11 13.29
N ALA A 145 -1.05 8.21 12.19
CA ALA A 145 -1.50 7.86 10.85
C ALA A 145 -1.93 6.39 10.75
N GLN A 146 -1.19 5.45 11.37
CA GLN A 146 -1.59 4.04 11.42
C GLN A 146 -2.93 3.82 12.15
N HIS A 147 -3.18 4.55 13.25
CA HIS A 147 -4.47 4.50 13.93
C HIS A 147 -5.60 5.06 13.06
N THR A 148 -5.36 6.17 12.37
CA THR A 148 -6.31 6.76 11.42
C THR A 148 -6.58 5.81 10.25
N HIS A 149 -5.55 5.18 9.68
CA HIS A 149 -5.70 4.21 8.61
C HIS A 149 -6.60 3.03 9.03
N ARG A 150 -6.42 2.49 10.24
CA ARG A 150 -7.32 1.43 10.76
C ARG A 150 -8.76 1.91 10.95
N ARG A 151 -8.98 3.19 11.29
CA ARG A 151 -10.33 3.78 11.33
C ARG A 151 -10.92 3.92 9.93
N LEU A 152 -10.12 4.36 8.95
CA LEU A 152 -10.55 4.45 7.56
C LEU A 152 -10.94 3.08 7.02
N LEU A 153 -10.16 2.04 7.31
CA LEU A 153 -10.49 0.67 6.92
C LEU A 153 -11.86 0.23 7.42
N ARG A 154 -12.18 0.52 8.68
CA ARG A 154 -13.49 0.18 9.26
C ARG A 154 -14.64 0.97 8.64
N ARG A 155 -14.37 2.21 8.21
CA ARG A 155 -15.40 3.12 7.67
C ARG A 155 -15.65 2.91 6.17
N LEU A 156 -14.60 2.71 5.39
CA LEU A 156 -14.64 2.64 3.93
C LEU A 156 -14.61 1.20 3.39
N GLY A 157 -14.22 0.24 4.22
CA GLY A 157 -13.99 -1.13 3.81
C GLY A 157 -12.64 -1.37 3.13
N PRO A 158 -12.27 -2.63 2.87
CA PRO A 158 -10.94 -3.01 2.39
C PRO A 158 -10.55 -2.44 1.02
N ALA A 159 -11.41 -2.60 0.00
CA ALA A 159 -11.09 -2.19 -1.37
C ALA A 159 -10.91 -0.67 -1.50
N ALA A 160 -11.88 0.11 -1.00
CA ALA A 160 -11.80 1.57 -1.03
C ALA A 160 -10.61 2.12 -0.24
N THR A 161 -10.27 1.51 0.90
CA THR A 161 -9.10 1.92 1.68
C THR A 161 -7.80 1.57 0.98
N TYR A 162 -7.71 0.37 0.39
CA TYR A 162 -6.54 -0.06 -0.38
C TYR A 162 -6.25 0.90 -1.53
N ASP A 163 -7.24 1.14 -2.38
CA ASP A 163 -7.13 2.05 -3.52
C ASP A 163 -6.74 3.47 -3.08
N ALA A 164 -7.45 4.01 -2.09
CA ALA A 164 -7.24 5.38 -1.64
C ALA A 164 -5.86 5.60 -1.00
N VAL A 165 -5.31 4.59 -0.30
CA VAL A 165 -3.98 4.66 0.31
C VAL A 165 -2.88 4.53 -0.72
N LEU A 166 -3.00 3.60 -1.67
CA LEU A 166 -2.01 3.50 -2.75
C LEU A 166 -2.03 4.72 -3.67
N THR A 167 -3.20 5.24 -3.99
CA THR A 167 -3.37 6.49 -4.73
C THR A 167 -2.77 7.66 -3.97
N GLY A 168 -3.02 7.76 -2.65
CA GLY A 168 -2.44 8.80 -1.81
C GLY A 168 -0.91 8.74 -1.80
N PHE A 169 -0.32 7.55 -1.67
CA PHE A 169 1.13 7.39 -1.77
C PHE A 169 1.67 7.84 -3.13
N LEU A 170 1.00 7.48 -4.23
CA LEU A 170 1.41 7.88 -5.57
C LEU A 170 1.34 9.40 -5.76
N ILE A 171 0.28 10.05 -5.26
CA ILE A 171 0.12 11.51 -5.30
C ILE A 171 1.25 12.18 -4.52
N CYS A 172 1.49 11.77 -3.27
CA CYS A 172 2.57 12.33 -2.45
C CYS A 172 3.94 12.12 -3.11
N ALA A 173 4.21 10.93 -3.65
CA ALA A 173 5.48 10.61 -4.30
C ALA A 173 5.75 11.48 -5.54
N ARG A 174 4.74 11.63 -6.41
CA ARG A 174 4.82 12.46 -7.62
C ARG A 174 4.95 13.94 -7.30
N ARG A 175 4.25 14.41 -6.27
CA ARG A 175 4.36 15.79 -5.82
C ARG A 175 5.74 16.08 -5.23
N TRP A 176 6.30 15.14 -4.46
CA TRP A 176 7.67 15.28 -3.95
C TRP A 176 8.67 15.42 -5.09
N GLU A 177 8.57 14.57 -6.12
CA GLU A 177 9.38 14.65 -7.35
C GLU A 177 9.22 16.00 -8.08
N ALA A 178 7.98 16.49 -8.26
CA ALA A 178 7.69 17.72 -9.00
C ALA A 178 8.18 19.00 -8.31
N VAL A 179 8.20 19.04 -6.97
CA VAL A 179 8.71 20.21 -6.21
C VAL A 179 10.23 20.36 -6.38
N ALA A 180 10.96 19.26 -6.63
CA ALA A 180 12.39 19.34 -6.95
C ALA A 180 12.68 20.12 -8.24
N ASP A 181 11.70 20.20 -9.15
CA ASP A 181 11.84 20.79 -10.48
C ASP A 181 11.19 22.19 -10.59
N SER A 182 10.50 22.69 -9.55
CA SER A 182 9.65 23.88 -9.62
C SER A 182 9.92 24.91 -8.51
N HIS A 183 9.10 25.97 -8.45
CA HIS A 183 9.25 27.06 -7.48
C HIS A 183 9.24 26.55 -6.03
N LYS A 184 9.97 27.24 -5.14
CA LYS A 184 10.11 26.86 -3.74
C LYS A 184 8.74 26.62 -3.08
N PRO A 185 8.57 25.49 -2.36
CA PRO A 185 7.33 25.22 -1.63
C PRO A 185 7.07 26.30 -0.58
N GLY A 186 5.80 26.53 -0.28
CA GLY A 186 5.40 27.40 0.83
C GLY A 186 5.85 26.83 2.19
N PRO A 187 5.95 27.67 3.23
CA PRO A 187 6.52 27.27 4.52
C PRO A 187 5.80 26.10 5.20
N ASP A 188 4.50 25.97 4.98
CA ASP A 188 3.67 24.92 5.58
C ASP A 188 3.47 23.69 4.69
N ASP A 189 4.12 23.64 3.51
CA ASP A 189 3.94 22.54 2.57
C ASP A 189 4.40 21.20 3.16
N ALA A 190 3.60 20.16 2.92
CA ALA A 190 3.89 18.78 3.28
C ALA A 190 5.30 18.31 2.88
N TRP A 191 5.86 18.87 1.80
CA TRP A 191 7.23 18.62 1.35
C TRP A 191 8.26 18.81 2.46
N HIS A 192 8.15 19.88 3.27
CA HIS A 192 9.08 20.13 4.38
C HIS A 192 9.00 19.01 5.42
N HIS A 193 7.79 18.51 5.70
CA HIS A 193 7.60 17.40 6.63
C HIS A 193 8.13 16.07 6.05
N TRP A 194 8.01 15.85 4.74
CA TRP A 194 8.55 14.66 4.08
C TRP A 194 10.07 14.64 4.15
N THR A 195 10.72 15.76 3.79
CA THR A 195 12.17 15.93 3.87
C THR A 195 12.69 15.76 5.29
N ARG A 196 12.07 16.41 6.28
CA ARG A 196 12.43 16.24 7.70
C ARG A 196 12.36 14.76 8.11
N ARG A 197 11.30 14.05 7.73
CA ARG A 197 11.12 12.64 8.10
C ARG A 197 12.09 11.72 7.38
N SER A 198 12.38 11.96 6.09
CA SER A 198 13.39 11.17 5.39
C SER A 198 14.77 11.38 5.99
N ASP A 199 15.12 12.59 6.43
CA ASP A 199 16.39 12.84 7.12
C ASP A 199 16.48 12.09 8.47
N LEU A 200 15.37 11.97 9.21
CA LEU A 200 15.34 11.17 10.43
C LEU A 200 15.41 9.65 10.17
N LEU A 201 14.79 9.18 9.09
CA LEU A 201 14.70 7.76 8.74
C LEU A 201 15.95 7.25 8.00
N ILE A 202 16.56 8.13 7.19
CA ILE A 202 17.73 7.93 6.34
C ILE A 202 18.68 9.10 6.59
N PRO A 203 19.41 9.12 7.73
CA PRO A 203 20.32 10.21 8.06
C PRO A 203 21.31 10.51 6.93
N PRO A 204 21.55 11.80 6.59
CA PRO A 204 22.53 12.17 5.58
C PRO A 204 23.90 11.53 5.83
N GLY A 205 24.51 10.98 4.79
CA GLY A 205 25.79 10.26 4.87
C GLY A 205 25.68 8.79 5.32
N THR A 206 24.46 8.27 5.56
CA THR A 206 24.23 6.87 5.94
C THR A 206 23.48 6.07 4.87
N GLU A 207 23.21 6.67 3.71
CA GLU A 207 22.30 6.17 2.68
C GLU A 207 22.63 4.74 2.25
N GLU A 208 23.90 4.38 2.08
CA GLU A 208 24.31 3.03 1.67
C GLU A 208 23.78 1.92 2.60
N THR A 209 23.57 2.24 3.89
CA THR A 209 23.15 1.28 4.93
C THR A 209 21.73 1.49 5.42
N THR A 210 21.18 2.70 5.28
CA THR A 210 19.85 3.04 5.79
C THR A 210 18.82 3.20 4.70
N PHE A 211 19.21 3.44 3.44
CA PHE A 211 18.25 3.70 2.37
C PHE A 211 17.38 2.47 2.06
N SER A 212 16.07 2.72 2.02
CA SER A 212 15.08 1.82 1.42
C SER A 212 13.88 2.63 0.93
N ALA A 213 13.22 2.20 -0.14
CA ALA A 213 11.95 2.78 -0.56
C ALA A 213 10.91 2.68 0.56
N SER A 214 10.94 1.60 1.35
CA SER A 214 10.07 1.43 2.52
C SER A 214 10.17 2.60 3.52
N ARG A 215 11.35 3.18 3.75
CA ARG A 215 11.51 4.39 4.59
C ARG A 215 10.90 5.63 3.94
N LEU A 216 10.99 5.77 2.62
CA LEU A 216 10.33 6.86 1.91
C LEU A 216 8.80 6.76 2.03
N PHE A 217 8.24 5.55 2.02
CA PHE A 217 6.82 5.36 2.35
C PHE A 217 6.48 5.86 3.76
N ALA A 218 7.31 5.57 4.75
CA ALA A 218 7.10 6.07 6.12
C ALA A 218 7.15 7.62 6.17
N ALA A 219 8.05 8.22 5.39
CA ALA A 219 8.23 9.66 5.33
C ALA A 219 6.99 10.40 4.78
N VAL A 220 6.21 9.82 3.87
CA VAL A 220 4.98 10.44 3.32
C VAL A 220 3.68 9.94 3.97
N TYR A 221 3.78 8.99 4.90
CA TYR A 221 2.62 8.21 5.35
C TYR A 221 1.51 9.03 6.03
N PRO A 222 1.81 9.92 6.99
CA PRO A 222 0.83 10.86 7.54
C PRO A 222 -0.05 11.59 6.51
N GLU A 223 0.54 12.26 5.53
CA GLU A 223 -0.21 13.03 4.53
C GLU A 223 -0.93 12.12 3.56
N THR A 224 -0.32 10.98 3.20
CA THR A 224 -0.98 9.91 2.45
C THR A 224 -2.30 9.56 3.12
N ILE A 225 -2.28 9.21 4.41
CA ILE A 225 -3.51 8.84 5.15
C ILE A 225 -4.49 10.01 5.26
N ALA A 226 -4.00 11.24 5.41
CA ALA A 226 -4.83 12.43 5.45
C ALA A 226 -5.62 12.59 4.14
N ILE A 227 -4.98 12.48 2.97
CA ILE A 227 -5.66 12.64 1.67
C ILE A 227 -6.46 11.40 1.27
N SER A 228 -6.05 10.19 1.70
CA SER A 228 -6.81 8.95 1.44
C SER A 228 -8.23 8.99 2.01
N ALA A 229 -8.44 9.72 3.10
CA ALA A 229 -9.78 9.92 3.64
C ALA A 229 -10.71 10.70 2.71
N LEU A 230 -10.17 11.53 1.81
CA LEU A 230 -10.90 12.21 0.74
C LEU A 230 -11.05 11.29 -0.48
N ILE A 231 -9.93 10.73 -0.93
CA ILE A 231 -9.87 9.88 -2.14
C ILE A 231 -10.82 8.68 -2.03
N GLY A 232 -10.91 8.06 -0.86
CA GLY A 232 -11.80 6.92 -0.62
C GLY A 232 -13.25 7.30 -0.28
N SER A 233 -13.57 8.59 -0.13
CA SER A 233 -14.93 9.04 0.20
C SER A 233 -15.74 9.31 -1.06
N LEU A 234 -16.90 8.64 -1.19
CA LEU A 234 -17.80 8.85 -2.33
C LEU A 234 -18.23 10.31 -2.50
N HIS A 235 -18.51 11.00 -1.39
CA HIS A 235 -18.85 12.43 -1.41
C HIS A 235 -17.76 13.27 -2.08
N TRP A 236 -16.51 13.14 -1.62
CA TRP A 236 -15.38 13.89 -2.17
C TRP A 236 -15.03 13.50 -3.60
N ARG A 237 -15.19 12.23 -3.97
CA ARG A 237 -15.03 11.78 -5.37
C ARG A 237 -16.08 12.39 -6.29
N ARG A 238 -17.34 12.52 -5.85
CA ARG A 238 -18.39 13.23 -6.60
C ARG A 238 -18.05 14.70 -6.79
N LEU A 239 -17.49 15.37 -5.77
CA LEU A 239 -17.03 16.75 -5.90
C LEU A 239 -15.87 16.88 -6.91
N ALA A 240 -14.90 15.96 -6.87
CA ALA A 240 -13.81 15.91 -7.83
C ALA A 240 -14.30 15.66 -9.27
N ALA A 241 -15.28 14.78 -9.47
CA ALA A 241 -15.86 14.52 -10.79
C ALA A 241 -16.82 15.62 -11.28
N GLY A 242 -17.29 16.49 -10.37
CA GLY A 242 -18.36 17.45 -10.57
C GLY A 242 -17.99 18.70 -11.38
N LYS A 243 -18.77 19.77 -11.17
CA LYS A 243 -18.60 21.06 -11.85
C LYS A 243 -17.35 21.80 -11.34
N PRO A 244 -16.86 22.86 -12.03
CA PRO A 244 -15.66 23.60 -11.61
C PRO A 244 -15.69 24.07 -10.15
N THR A 245 -16.84 24.50 -9.63
CA THR A 245 -17.03 24.90 -8.22
C THR A 245 -16.84 23.73 -7.24
N ASP A 246 -17.30 22.53 -7.61
CA ASP A 246 -17.16 21.33 -6.78
C ASP A 246 -15.71 20.85 -6.78
N ARG A 247 -15.07 20.91 -7.96
CA ARG A 247 -13.63 20.62 -8.11
C ARG A 247 -12.78 21.57 -7.29
N HIS A 248 -13.14 22.84 -7.25
CA HIS A 248 -12.46 23.84 -6.42
C HIS A 248 -12.60 23.47 -4.94
N ARG A 249 -13.81 23.13 -4.45
CA ARG A 249 -13.99 22.66 -3.05
C ARG A 249 -13.14 21.43 -2.72
N PHE A 250 -13.07 20.46 -3.63
CA PHE A 250 -12.17 19.31 -3.47
C PHE A 250 -10.70 19.74 -3.42
N ALA A 251 -10.27 20.60 -4.35
CA ALA A 251 -8.91 21.12 -4.43
C ALA A 251 -8.51 21.88 -3.16
N THR A 252 -9.37 22.76 -2.64
CA THR A 252 -9.13 23.48 -1.39
C THR A 252 -8.92 22.51 -0.22
N GLU A 253 -9.77 21.49 -0.07
CA GLU A 253 -9.66 20.57 1.07
C GLU A 253 -8.44 19.63 0.95
N ILE A 254 -8.10 19.15 -0.25
CA ILE A 254 -6.88 18.36 -0.43
C ILE A 254 -5.63 19.22 -0.24
N GLY A 255 -5.64 20.46 -0.74
CA GLY A 255 -4.60 21.46 -0.54
C GLY A 255 -4.36 21.75 0.94
N ARG A 256 -5.43 22.02 1.70
CA ARG A 256 -5.37 22.24 3.15
C ARG A 256 -4.70 21.06 3.89
N ARG A 257 -4.96 19.82 3.48
CA ARG A 257 -4.33 18.61 4.08
C ARG A 257 -2.87 18.43 3.69
N LEU A 258 -2.42 19.09 2.62
CA LEU A 258 -1.05 19.09 2.13
C LEU A 258 -0.30 20.39 2.47
N GLY A 259 -0.89 21.28 3.27
CA GLY A 259 -0.26 22.54 3.66
C GLY A 259 -0.25 23.61 2.55
N GLN A 260 -1.16 23.51 1.58
CA GLN A 260 -1.36 24.49 0.51
C GLN A 260 -2.84 24.92 0.46
N PRO A 261 -3.28 25.88 1.30
CA PRO A 261 -4.68 26.31 1.33
C PRO A 261 -5.17 26.87 -0.01
N ASP A 262 -4.29 27.55 -0.76
CA ASP A 262 -4.59 28.15 -2.06
C ASP A 262 -4.26 27.23 -3.24
N TYR A 263 -4.20 25.91 -2.99
CA TYR A 263 -3.88 24.94 -4.02
C TYR A 263 -4.88 24.97 -5.17
N GLN A 264 -4.36 25.16 -6.39
CA GLN A 264 -5.13 25.06 -7.63
C GLN A 264 -4.53 23.97 -8.52
N PRO A 265 -5.34 23.01 -9.01
CA PRO A 265 -4.83 21.94 -9.86
C PRO A 265 -4.29 22.48 -11.19
N GLN A 266 -3.00 22.29 -11.45
CA GLN A 266 -2.38 22.72 -12.70
C GLN A 266 -2.48 21.59 -13.75
N GLN A 267 -2.93 21.90 -14.97
CA GLN A 267 -3.26 20.86 -15.97
C GLN A 267 -2.05 20.03 -16.44
N SER A 268 -0.83 20.58 -16.38
CA SER A 268 0.39 19.86 -16.77
C SER A 268 1.12 19.33 -15.54
N ASN A 269 1.31 18.01 -15.47
CA ASN A 269 2.11 17.28 -14.47
C ASN A 269 1.64 17.29 -13.01
N ASP A 270 0.49 17.87 -12.68
CA ASP A 270 -0.05 17.78 -11.32
C ASP A 270 -0.69 16.40 -11.05
N PRO A 271 -0.22 15.63 -10.05
CA PRO A 271 -0.74 14.30 -9.77
C PRO A 271 -2.19 14.30 -9.27
N ILE A 272 -2.66 15.38 -8.62
CA ILE A 272 -4.05 15.50 -8.16
C ILE A 272 -4.95 15.83 -9.36
N ALA A 273 -4.53 16.74 -10.23
CA ALA A 273 -5.27 17.04 -11.47
C ALA A 273 -5.42 15.78 -12.34
N GLN A 274 -4.32 15.01 -12.49
CA GLN A 274 -4.35 13.73 -13.21
C GLN A 274 -5.32 12.73 -12.57
N TRP A 275 -5.32 12.61 -11.24
CA TRP A 275 -6.28 11.74 -10.55
C TRP A 275 -7.73 12.17 -10.78
N ILE A 276 -8.03 13.47 -10.67
CA ILE A 276 -9.36 14.04 -10.95
C ILE A 276 -9.80 13.68 -12.38
N GLU A 277 -8.93 13.83 -13.36
CA GLU A 277 -9.29 13.61 -14.77
C GLU A 277 -9.44 12.13 -15.13
N GLN A 278 -8.60 11.27 -14.56
CA GLN A 278 -8.38 9.92 -15.08
C GLN A 278 -9.02 8.82 -14.23
N THR A 279 -9.11 8.99 -12.92
CA THR A 279 -9.41 7.88 -12.00
C THR A 279 -10.45 8.18 -10.92
N CYS A 280 -10.78 9.43 -10.63
CA CYS A 280 -11.70 9.76 -9.52
C CYS A 280 -13.12 9.15 -9.65
N TRP A 281 -13.56 8.85 -10.88
CA TRP A 281 -14.86 8.27 -11.21
C TRP A 281 -14.86 6.73 -11.32
N ARG A 282 -13.69 6.08 -11.26
CA ARG A 282 -13.59 4.61 -11.38
C ARG A 282 -14.00 3.93 -10.07
N PRO A 283 -14.45 2.68 -10.07
CA PRO A 283 -14.53 1.92 -8.81
C PRO A 283 -13.13 1.76 -8.18
N PRO A 284 -13.03 1.60 -6.85
CA PRO A 284 -11.74 1.40 -6.20
C PRO A 284 -10.99 0.18 -6.74
N SER A 285 -9.70 0.34 -7.05
CA SER A 285 -8.87 -0.77 -7.52
C SER A 285 -8.66 -1.81 -6.43
N GLN A 286 -8.55 -3.07 -6.85
CA GLN A 286 -8.27 -4.20 -5.97
C GLN A 286 -6.86 -4.75 -6.21
N PRO A 287 -6.25 -5.44 -5.23
CA PRO A 287 -4.98 -6.12 -5.45
C PRO A 287 -5.11 -7.12 -6.62
N GLY A 288 -4.35 -6.89 -7.69
CA GLY A 288 -4.35 -7.76 -8.88
C GLY A 288 -3.67 -9.11 -8.65
N ILE A 289 -2.87 -9.24 -7.59
CA ILE A 289 -2.19 -10.46 -7.19
C ILE A 289 -2.36 -10.63 -5.68
N HIS A 290 -2.72 -11.84 -5.25
CA HIS A 290 -2.76 -12.22 -3.84
C HIS A 290 -1.88 -13.46 -3.59
N PHE A 291 -1.48 -13.70 -2.35
CA PHE A 291 -0.53 -14.77 -1.98
C PHE A 291 -0.90 -16.15 -2.54
N ARG A 292 -2.19 -16.51 -2.56
CA ARG A 292 -2.66 -17.82 -3.05
C ARG A 292 -2.54 -17.99 -4.58
N MET A 293 -2.43 -16.90 -5.34
CA MET A 293 -2.21 -16.93 -6.80
C MET A 293 -0.73 -17.13 -7.12
N ASP A 294 0.16 -16.87 -6.15
CA ASP A 294 1.58 -17.06 -6.35
C ASP A 294 1.94 -18.55 -6.21
N ARG A 295 2.92 -19.00 -6.97
CA ARG A 295 3.39 -20.40 -7.02
C ARG A 295 4.04 -20.87 -5.70
N THR A 296 4.08 -19.99 -4.71
CA THR A 296 4.75 -20.10 -3.42
C THR A 296 3.85 -20.66 -2.31
N PHE A 297 2.57 -20.92 -2.57
CA PHE A 297 1.62 -21.44 -1.59
C PHE A 297 2.05 -22.80 -0.99
N GLY A 298 2.27 -22.85 0.33
CA GLY A 298 2.49 -24.09 1.09
C GLY A 298 3.89 -24.72 1.00
N GLY A 299 4.87 -24.08 0.36
CA GLY A 299 6.24 -24.60 0.20
C GLY A 299 7.32 -23.76 0.90
N ASN A 300 8.60 -24.16 0.73
CA ASN A 300 9.80 -23.38 1.11
C ASN A 300 9.92 -22.14 0.21
N SER A 301 9.05 -21.16 0.42
CA SER A 301 8.84 -20.07 -0.52
C SER A 301 9.13 -18.71 0.10
N TYR A 302 10.12 -18.66 0.99
CA TYR A 302 10.81 -17.41 1.22
C TYR A 302 11.61 -17.07 -0.04
N ARG A 303 11.29 -15.95 -0.68
CA ARG A 303 12.09 -15.44 -1.79
C ARG A 303 13.48 -15.12 -1.23
N LYS A 304 14.48 -15.95 -1.56
CA LYS A 304 15.86 -15.72 -1.14
C LYS A 304 16.29 -14.31 -1.60
N PRO A 305 17.09 -13.58 -0.80
CA PRO A 305 17.63 -12.29 -1.21
C PRO A 305 18.31 -12.42 -2.58
N ASP A 306 17.80 -11.70 -3.57
CA ASP A 306 18.39 -11.66 -4.90
C ASP A 306 19.58 -10.68 -4.86
N LYS A 307 20.77 -11.16 -5.23
CA LYS A 307 21.98 -10.32 -5.36
C LYS A 307 21.72 -9.10 -6.25
N ARG A 308 20.87 -9.25 -7.28
CA ARG A 308 20.46 -8.13 -8.15
C ARG A 308 19.62 -7.09 -7.40
N GLY A 309 18.78 -7.53 -6.46
CA GLY A 309 17.97 -6.63 -5.62
C GLY A 309 18.85 -5.77 -4.71
N ILE A 310 19.88 -6.36 -4.10
CA ILE A 310 20.84 -5.63 -3.27
C ILE A 310 21.61 -4.59 -4.09
N ALA A 311 22.16 -4.98 -5.24
CA ALA A 311 22.87 -4.06 -6.13
C ALA A 311 21.96 -2.92 -6.64
N SER A 312 20.70 -3.24 -6.98
CA SER A 312 19.73 -2.22 -7.38
C SER A 312 19.40 -1.25 -6.25
N ASN A 313 19.36 -1.71 -4.99
CA ASN A 313 19.17 -0.81 -3.86
C ASN A 313 20.36 0.11 -3.64
N LEU A 314 21.60 -0.39 -3.73
CA LEU A 314 22.80 0.44 -3.61
C LEU A 314 22.83 1.56 -4.66
N PHE A 315 22.51 1.24 -5.91
CA PHE A 315 22.38 2.25 -6.96
C PHE A 315 21.34 3.32 -6.62
N ARG A 316 20.17 2.91 -6.11
CA ARG A 316 19.12 3.85 -5.67
C ARG A 316 19.52 4.68 -4.46
N ALA A 317 20.29 4.09 -3.54
CA ALA A 317 20.84 4.79 -2.39
C ALA A 317 21.81 5.90 -2.84
N GLN A 318 22.68 5.62 -3.81
CA GLN A 318 23.59 6.62 -4.40
C GLN A 318 22.82 7.73 -5.12
N GLN A 319 21.78 7.37 -5.90
CA GLN A 319 20.92 8.37 -6.53
C GLN A 319 20.23 9.27 -5.49
N PHE A 320 19.71 8.68 -4.42
CA PHE A 320 19.07 9.43 -3.34
C PHE A 320 20.07 10.30 -2.57
N ALA A 321 21.30 9.84 -2.34
CA ALA A 321 22.35 10.62 -1.71
C ALA A 321 22.72 11.86 -2.55
N GLY A 322 22.74 11.72 -3.89
CA GLY A 322 23.00 12.83 -4.80
C GLY A 322 21.82 13.81 -4.93
N ASP A 323 20.58 13.32 -4.80
CA ASP A 323 19.37 14.14 -4.90
C ASP A 323 18.26 13.61 -3.97
N ARG A 324 18.29 14.05 -2.71
CA ARG A 324 17.33 13.65 -1.66
C ARG A 324 15.92 14.16 -1.93
N ASN A 325 15.75 15.10 -2.87
CA ASN A 325 14.47 15.72 -3.20
C ASN A 325 13.70 14.93 -4.26
N ARG A 326 14.33 13.94 -4.91
CA ARG A 326 13.69 13.11 -5.93
C ARG A 326 13.57 11.65 -5.49
N PRO A 327 12.54 11.28 -4.71
CA PRO A 327 12.33 9.92 -4.21
C PRO A 327 11.78 8.98 -5.31
N THR A 328 12.44 8.89 -6.47
CA THR A 328 11.99 8.09 -7.63
C THR A 328 11.70 6.63 -7.26
N SER A 329 12.47 6.08 -6.33
CA SER A 329 12.28 4.72 -5.79
C SER A 329 10.90 4.49 -5.17
N LEU A 330 10.26 5.54 -4.62
CA LEU A 330 8.91 5.47 -4.08
C LEU A 330 7.88 5.27 -5.20
N ILE A 331 7.96 6.07 -6.27
CA ILE A 331 7.06 6.02 -7.43
C ILE A 331 7.16 4.65 -8.12
N TYR A 332 8.38 4.15 -8.29
CA TYR A 332 8.62 2.90 -9.01
C TYR A 332 8.46 1.64 -8.16
N HIS A 333 8.13 1.78 -6.88
CA HIS A 333 7.95 0.65 -5.98
C HIS A 333 6.78 -0.24 -6.42
N ARG A 334 6.96 -1.56 -6.34
CA ARG A 334 5.97 -2.58 -6.75
C ARG A 334 4.63 -2.45 -6.04
N THR A 335 4.60 -1.94 -4.81
CA THR A 335 3.36 -1.68 -4.06
C THR A 335 2.43 -0.71 -4.78
N LEU A 336 2.96 0.20 -5.60
CA LEU A 336 2.17 1.16 -6.37
C LEU A 336 1.81 0.65 -7.76
N ALA A 337 2.18 -0.58 -8.13
CA ALA A 337 1.98 -1.09 -9.49
C ALA A 337 0.51 -1.06 -9.92
N THR A 338 -0.42 -1.46 -9.04
CA THR A 338 -1.86 -1.50 -9.33
C THR A 338 -2.38 -0.12 -9.78
N VAL A 339 -2.22 0.90 -8.93
CA VAL A 339 -2.73 2.25 -9.22
C VAL A 339 -1.96 2.96 -10.35
N ARG A 340 -0.70 2.58 -10.59
CA ARG A 340 0.10 3.12 -11.72
C ARG A 340 -0.35 2.57 -13.07
N LEU A 341 -0.73 1.30 -13.12
CA LEU A 341 -1.23 0.67 -14.35
C LEU A 341 -2.57 1.27 -14.74
N ASP A 342 -3.47 1.51 -13.79
CA ASP A 342 -4.77 2.14 -14.05
C ASP A 342 -4.64 3.52 -14.74
N ILE A 343 -3.69 4.34 -14.28
CA ILE A 343 -3.36 5.65 -14.87
C ILE A 343 -2.75 5.49 -16.27
N ARG A 344 -1.85 4.51 -16.46
CA ARG A 344 -1.16 4.28 -17.73
C ARG A 344 -2.10 3.73 -18.81
N ASP A 345 -2.98 2.79 -18.46
CA ASP A 345 -3.91 2.17 -19.39
C ASP A 345 -4.98 3.17 -19.83
N HIS A 346 -5.44 4.05 -18.93
CA HIS A 346 -6.28 5.17 -19.34
C HIS A 346 -5.58 6.13 -20.32
N ARG A 347 -4.29 6.42 -20.11
CA ARG A 347 -3.51 7.26 -21.04
C ARG A 347 -3.39 6.61 -22.43
N ARG A 348 -3.29 5.27 -22.49
CA ARG A 348 -3.28 4.52 -23.76
C ARG A 348 -4.64 4.54 -24.45
N GLU A 349 -5.72 4.28 -23.73
CA GLU A 349 -7.10 4.33 -24.24
C GLU A 349 -7.46 5.71 -24.78
N THR A 350 -7.13 6.77 -24.04
CA THR A 350 -7.39 8.16 -24.48
C THR A 350 -6.55 8.56 -25.67
N THR A 351 -5.31 8.08 -25.78
CA THR A 351 -4.45 8.33 -26.95
C THR A 351 -4.97 7.56 -28.17
N ALA A 352 -5.39 6.30 -28.00
CA ALA A 352 -5.99 5.50 -29.07
C ALA A 352 -7.34 6.07 -29.54
N ALA A 353 -8.20 6.53 -28.63
CA ALA A 353 -9.46 7.19 -28.94
C ALA A 353 -9.25 8.51 -29.71
N LYS A 354 -8.23 9.30 -29.34
CA LYS A 354 -7.85 10.52 -30.07
C LYS A 354 -7.31 10.24 -31.46
N LEU A 355 -6.56 9.16 -31.64
CA LEU A 355 -6.00 8.76 -32.94
C LEU A 355 -7.05 8.16 -33.87
N ASN A 356 -8.02 7.43 -33.32
CA ASN A 356 -9.03 6.72 -34.12
C ASN A 356 -10.35 7.51 -34.31
N GLY A 357 -10.44 8.75 -33.80
CA GLY A 357 -11.66 9.57 -33.90
C GLY A 357 -12.90 8.98 -33.20
N HIS A 358 -12.74 7.90 -32.44
CA HIS A 358 -13.82 7.17 -31.79
C HIS A 358 -13.85 7.52 -30.30
N GLN A 359 -15.00 7.98 -29.80
CA GLN A 359 -15.25 8.00 -28.37
C GLN A 359 -15.25 6.56 -27.84
N PRO A 360 -14.58 6.25 -26.72
CA PRO A 360 -14.62 4.90 -26.16
C PRO A 360 -16.06 4.55 -25.77
N HIS A 361 -16.57 3.47 -26.36
CA HIS A 361 -17.87 2.90 -26.04
C HIS A 361 -17.86 2.32 -24.62
N ASN A 362 -18.89 2.65 -23.86
CA ASN A 362 -19.18 2.12 -22.54
C ASN A 362 -19.82 0.75 -22.72
N THR A 363 -19.05 -0.33 -22.59
CA THR A 363 -19.62 -1.68 -22.55
C THR A 363 -20.15 -1.94 -21.14
N ASN A 364 -21.47 -1.83 -20.99
CA ASN A 364 -22.21 -2.46 -19.91
C ASN A 364 -21.94 -3.97 -19.99
N ASP A 365 -21.17 -4.50 -19.05
CA ASP A 365 -21.05 -5.94 -18.87
C ASP A 365 -21.57 -6.27 -17.48
N ASP A 366 -22.63 -7.09 -17.47
CA ASP A 366 -23.37 -7.55 -16.31
C ASP A 366 -22.47 -8.39 -15.41
N SER A 367 -21.89 -7.76 -14.38
CA SER A 367 -21.42 -8.48 -13.21
C SER A 367 -22.21 -8.01 -11.99
N THR A 368 -22.81 -8.99 -11.31
CA THR A 368 -23.57 -8.88 -10.05
C THR A 368 -22.70 -8.48 -8.85
N PHE A 369 -21.75 -7.56 -9.06
CA PHE A 369 -20.64 -7.22 -8.14
C PHE A 369 -20.84 -5.89 -7.40
N TRP A 370 -22.04 -5.31 -7.48
CA TRP A 370 -22.37 -3.96 -6.99
C TRP A 370 -22.54 -3.84 -5.46
N ASP A 371 -22.43 -4.93 -4.69
CA ASP A 371 -22.85 -4.96 -3.27
C ASP A 371 -21.79 -4.58 -2.21
N THR A 372 -20.62 -4.06 -2.59
CA THR A 372 -19.59 -3.65 -1.59
C THR A 372 -19.14 -2.19 -1.65
N ALA A 373 -19.69 -1.39 -2.57
CA ALA A 373 -19.91 0.03 -2.28
C ALA A 373 -21.29 0.12 -1.64
N THR A 374 -21.45 0.80 -0.52
CA THR A 374 -22.66 0.78 0.32
C THR A 374 -23.90 1.44 -0.31
N GLU A 375 -24.06 1.41 -1.63
CA GLU A 375 -25.31 1.65 -2.37
C GLU A 375 -25.06 1.37 -3.88
N PRO A 376 -25.96 0.66 -4.58
CA PRO A 376 -25.91 0.50 -6.03
C PRO A 376 -26.44 1.79 -6.67
N ILE A 377 -25.58 2.61 -7.30
CA ILE A 377 -26.02 3.84 -7.97
C ILE A 377 -25.32 4.02 -9.32
N ASP A 378 -26.17 4.28 -10.32
CA ASP A 378 -25.85 4.78 -11.66
C ASP A 378 -24.94 6.00 -11.61
N TRP A 379 -23.73 5.86 -12.14
CA TRP A 379 -22.85 6.99 -12.39
C TRP A 379 -23.49 7.91 -13.43
N PRO A 380 -23.54 9.23 -13.23
CA PRO A 380 -23.94 10.13 -14.29
C PRO A 380 -22.96 9.96 -15.47
N PRO A 381 -23.46 9.80 -16.70
CA PRO A 381 -22.59 9.70 -17.87
C PRO A 381 -21.71 10.96 -17.94
N ARG A 382 -20.44 10.74 -18.27
CA ARG A 382 -19.41 11.78 -18.45
C ARG A 382 -20.00 13.00 -19.17
N PRO A 383 -19.82 14.24 -18.67
CA PRO A 383 -20.13 15.43 -19.46
C PRO A 383 -19.32 15.38 -20.76
N ARG A 384 -20.01 15.36 -21.91
CA ARG A 384 -19.35 15.40 -23.22
C ARG A 384 -18.43 16.62 -23.25
N GLN A 385 -17.12 16.39 -23.32
CA GLN A 385 -16.17 17.45 -23.65
C GLN A 385 -16.48 17.90 -25.08
N SER A 386 -17.00 19.12 -25.22
CA SER A 386 -17.08 19.80 -26.51
C SER A 386 -15.67 19.82 -27.12
N THR A 387 -15.49 19.15 -28.25
CA THR A 387 -14.25 19.15 -29.03
C THR A 387 -13.98 20.49 -29.74
N ARG A 388 -14.77 21.53 -29.46
CA ARG A 388 -14.57 22.89 -29.98
C ARG A 388 -14.79 23.91 -28.90
N SER A 389 -13.86 24.01 -27.95
CA SER A 389 -13.56 25.22 -27.19
C SER A 389 -12.24 24.98 -26.46
N ARG A 390 -11.21 25.79 -26.76
CA ARG A 390 -10.10 25.97 -25.80
C ARG A 390 -10.75 26.42 -24.48
N PRO A 391 -10.51 25.75 -23.34
CA PRO A 391 -10.91 26.31 -22.06
C PRO A 391 -10.15 27.63 -21.90
N GLY A 392 -10.89 28.72 -21.67
CA GLY A 392 -10.28 29.99 -21.30
C GLY A 392 -9.45 29.83 -20.02
N PRO A 393 -8.44 30.69 -19.79
CA PRO A 393 -7.68 30.69 -18.56
C PRO A 393 -8.62 30.82 -17.34
N TRP A 394 -8.24 30.16 -16.24
CA TRP A 394 -8.90 30.31 -14.94
C TRP A 394 -9.08 31.81 -14.61
N PRO A 395 -10.22 32.24 -14.06
CA PRO A 395 -10.39 33.61 -13.63
C PRO A 395 -9.34 33.94 -12.56
N ARG A 396 -8.52 34.96 -12.83
CA ARG A 396 -7.67 35.60 -11.83
C ARG A 396 -8.55 36.58 -11.05
N ASP A 397 -8.57 36.46 -9.74
CA ASP A 397 -9.15 37.49 -8.87
C ASP A 397 -8.16 38.66 -8.75
N ASP A 398 -8.12 39.52 -9.77
CA ASP A 398 -7.48 40.84 -9.66
C ASP A 398 -8.50 41.82 -9.05
N ALA A 399 -8.65 41.78 -7.73
CA ALA A 399 -9.31 42.83 -6.96
C ALA A 399 -8.23 43.68 -6.28
N THR A 400 -7.66 44.64 -7.00
CA THR A 400 -6.93 45.76 -6.39
C THR A 400 -7.95 46.82 -5.97
N PRO A 401 -7.98 47.29 -4.70
CA PRO A 401 -8.86 48.39 -4.32
C PRO A 401 -8.33 49.70 -4.91
N GLN A 402 -9.14 50.38 -5.71
CA GLN A 402 -8.93 51.78 -6.06
C GLN A 402 -8.97 52.62 -4.78
N GLN A 403 -7.81 53.11 -4.35
CA GLN A 403 -7.72 54.27 -3.48
C GLN A 403 -8.25 55.48 -4.24
N SER A 404 -9.30 56.09 -3.70
CA SER A 404 -9.75 57.43 -4.05
C SER A 404 -9.37 58.34 -2.87
N ALA A 405 -8.50 59.32 -3.13
CA ALA A 405 -8.35 60.52 -2.32
C ALA A 405 -7.60 61.62 -3.11
N ASN A 406 -8.31 62.75 -3.26
CA ASN A 406 -7.88 64.14 -3.52
C ASN A 406 -7.08 64.48 -4.77
#